data_AF-A0A072PM23-F1
#
_entry.id   AF-A0A072PM23-F1
#
_cell.length_a   1.000
_cell.length_b   1.000
_cell.length_c   1.000
_cell.angle_alpha   90.00
_cell.angle_beta   90.00
_cell.angle_gamma   90.00
#
_symmetry.space_group_name_H-M   'P 1'
#
loop_
_entity.id
_entity.type
_entity.pdbx_description
1 polymer ?
#
loop_
_entity_poly.entity_id
_entity_poly.type
_entity_poly.pdbx_seq_one_letter_code
_entity_poly.pdbx_strand_id
1 'polypeptide(L)'
;MYPSLILPWSDAPSEAETVYRLAGYRKTKGTLFLIPPPQESLREAFNAPPRPKTRMSSGAVALCKHFERGGASSEHGRPHTFWTLPVGSNEGKTEMASHTLDKMLAEAVWKNVMLLHPGIAVYEIRNPLGYGMRWTLELREVEGEGNSEDVQARQDRKGEVKDNLVKSWEITKTIFRGFLEPIAGMDHELAAEDGGEAAA
;
A
#
# COMPACT_ATOMS: atom_id res chain seq x y z
N MET A 1 -3.60 0.43 -15.26
CA MET A 1 -3.78 0.24 -13.79
C MET A 1 -5.09 -0.50 -13.57
N TYR A 2 -5.12 -1.52 -12.69
CA TYR A 2 -6.16 -2.55 -12.59
C TYR A 2 -7.61 -2.05 -12.38
N PRO A 3 -8.43 -1.87 -13.44
CA PRO A 3 -9.80 -1.38 -13.28
C PRO A 3 -10.71 -2.41 -12.59
N SER A 4 -10.45 -3.71 -12.75
CA SER A 4 -11.31 -4.77 -12.21
C SER A 4 -11.28 -4.88 -10.68
N LEU A 5 -10.30 -4.27 -10.01
CA LEU A 5 -10.23 -4.18 -8.55
C LEU A 5 -11.02 -2.99 -7.98
N ILE A 6 -11.33 -2.00 -8.82
CA ILE A 6 -11.98 -0.75 -8.39
C ILE A 6 -13.48 -1.03 -8.21
N LEU A 7 -13.99 -0.69 -7.04
CA LEU A 7 -15.41 -0.71 -6.74
C LEU A 7 -16.03 0.68 -6.94
N PRO A 8 -17.31 0.76 -7.33
CA PRO A 8 -18.01 2.03 -7.42
C PRO A 8 -18.14 2.70 -6.05
N TRP A 9 -18.12 4.02 -6.05
CA TRP A 9 -18.44 4.85 -4.88
C TRP A 9 -19.91 4.68 -4.50
N SER A 10 -20.23 4.89 -3.22
CA SER A 10 -21.61 4.83 -2.75
C SER A 10 -22.44 6.01 -3.29
N ASP A 11 -23.72 5.80 -3.58
CA ASP A 11 -24.62 6.86 -4.06
C ASP A 11 -24.89 7.93 -2.98
N ALA A 12 -24.89 7.51 -1.71
CA ALA A 12 -24.96 8.37 -0.53
C ALA A 12 -23.71 8.13 0.35
N PRO A 13 -22.55 8.75 0.00
CA PRO A 13 -21.29 8.49 0.69
C PRO A 13 -21.30 9.11 2.09
N SER A 14 -20.62 8.46 3.03
CA SER A 14 -20.30 9.08 4.32
C SER A 14 -19.30 10.23 4.13
N GLU A 15 -19.11 11.05 5.17
CA GLU A 15 -18.08 12.09 5.17
C GLU A 15 -16.69 11.46 4.93
N ALA A 16 -16.38 10.36 5.63
CA ALA A 16 -15.13 9.63 5.46
C ALA A 16 -14.92 9.16 4.01
N GLU A 17 -15.93 8.55 3.36
CA GLU A 17 -15.84 8.14 1.96
C GLU A 17 -15.64 9.34 1.03
N THR A 18 -16.30 10.46 1.32
CA THR A 18 -16.19 11.69 0.54
C THR A 18 -14.78 12.27 0.60
N VAL A 19 -14.22 12.44 1.81
CA VAL A 19 -12.84 12.93 2.01
C VAL A 19 -11.84 11.98 1.35
N TYR A 20 -12.05 10.67 1.50
CA TYR A 20 -11.21 9.64 0.89
C TYR A 20 -11.18 9.72 -0.64
N ARG A 21 -12.36 9.88 -1.25
CA ARG A 21 -12.50 10.06 -2.70
C ARG A 21 -11.83 11.34 -3.18
N LEU A 22 -12.06 12.47 -2.50
CA LEU A 22 -11.51 13.77 -2.88
C LEU A 22 -9.97 13.81 -2.79
N ALA A 23 -9.39 13.05 -1.85
CA ALA A 23 -7.94 12.89 -1.74
C ALA A 23 -7.30 11.96 -2.80
N GLY A 24 -8.11 11.44 -3.73
CA GLY A 24 -7.65 10.65 -4.88
C GLY A 24 -7.28 9.21 -4.53
N TYR A 25 -7.83 8.66 -3.45
CA TYR A 25 -7.66 7.25 -3.11
C TYR A 25 -8.63 6.36 -3.91
N ARG A 26 -8.33 5.05 -3.96
CA ARG A 26 -9.13 4.06 -4.68
C ARG A 26 -9.94 3.22 -3.72
N LYS A 27 -11.20 2.96 -4.08
CA LYS A 27 -12.07 2.03 -3.35
C LYS A 27 -11.94 0.64 -3.97
N THR A 28 -11.51 -0.32 -3.17
CA THR A 28 -11.55 -1.76 -3.47
C THR A 28 -12.22 -2.54 -2.35
N LYS A 29 -12.36 -3.86 -2.53
CA LYS A 29 -12.84 -4.75 -1.47
C LYS A 29 -11.92 -4.65 -0.24
N GLY A 30 -12.53 -4.35 0.92
CA GLY A 30 -11.82 -4.22 2.20
C GLY A 30 -11.23 -2.83 2.46
N THR A 31 -11.55 -1.83 1.63
CA THR A 31 -11.13 -0.44 1.85
C THR A 31 -11.64 0.08 3.18
N LEU A 32 -10.76 0.70 3.95
CA LEU A 32 -11.08 1.52 5.09
C LEU A 32 -10.98 2.96 4.63
N PHE A 33 -12.03 3.77 4.82
CA PHE A 33 -12.04 5.18 4.44
C PHE A 33 -11.25 6.05 5.44
N LEU A 34 -10.00 5.66 5.67
CA LEU A 34 -9.05 6.29 6.58
C LEU A 34 -7.97 6.99 5.77
N ILE A 35 -7.71 8.26 6.07
CA ILE A 35 -6.60 8.97 5.46
C ILE A 35 -5.29 8.35 5.98
N PRO A 36 -4.38 7.91 5.09
CA PRO A 36 -3.13 7.30 5.50
C PRO A 36 -2.23 8.32 6.21
N PRO A 37 -1.18 7.84 6.89
CA PRO A 37 -0.17 8.71 7.50
C PRO A 37 0.44 9.66 6.46
N PRO A 38 0.88 10.85 6.88
CA PRO A 38 1.56 11.78 5.99
C PRO A 38 2.84 11.15 5.42
N GLN A 39 3.29 11.63 4.26
CA GLN A 39 4.47 11.06 3.59
C GLN A 39 5.71 11.06 4.48
N GLU A 40 5.86 12.04 5.36
CA GLU A 40 6.95 12.10 6.34
C GLU A 40 6.98 10.87 7.25
N SER A 41 5.82 10.43 7.77
CA SER A 41 5.72 9.21 8.58
C SER A 41 6.01 7.95 7.76
N LEU A 42 5.64 7.92 6.47
CA LEU A 42 5.99 6.80 5.59
C LEU A 42 7.51 6.71 5.37
N ARG A 43 8.17 7.86 5.21
CA ARG A 43 9.63 8.00 5.09
C ARG A 43 10.34 7.59 6.36
N GLU A 44 9.85 8.06 7.50
CA GLU A 44 10.38 7.67 8.79
C GLU A 44 10.30 6.14 8.98
N ALA A 45 9.13 5.54 8.75
CA ALA A 45 8.96 4.09 8.86
C ALA A 45 9.83 3.29 7.88
N PHE A 46 10.10 3.85 6.69
CA PHE A 46 10.97 3.23 5.68
C PHE A 46 12.46 3.33 6.04
N ASN A 47 12.88 4.51 6.51
CA ASN A 47 14.27 4.84 6.84
C ASN A 47 14.70 4.32 8.22
N ALA A 48 13.74 4.10 9.12
CA ALA A 48 14.00 3.51 10.43
C ALA A 48 14.62 2.11 10.29
N PRO A 49 15.70 1.80 11.01
CA PRO A 49 16.31 0.49 10.98
C PRO A 49 15.36 -0.55 11.61
N PRO A 50 15.25 -1.76 11.05
CA PRO A 50 14.34 -2.78 11.56
C PRO A 50 14.78 -3.33 12.93
N ARG A 51 16.04 -3.08 13.33
CA ARG A 51 16.60 -3.42 14.64
C ARG A 51 17.56 -2.32 15.08
N PRO A 52 17.66 -1.99 16.39
CA PRO A 52 18.49 -0.87 16.87
C PRO A 52 19.98 -0.91 16.46
N LYS A 53 20.52 -2.11 16.19
CA LYS A 53 21.95 -2.30 15.86
C LYS A 53 22.26 -2.34 14.36
N THR A 54 21.25 -2.27 13.50
CA THR A 54 21.47 -2.33 12.05
C THR A 54 21.61 -0.93 11.48
N ARG A 55 22.68 -0.68 10.71
CA ARG A 55 22.91 0.60 10.01
C ARG A 55 22.08 0.75 8.73
N MET A 56 21.34 -0.29 8.34
CA MET A 56 20.55 -0.33 7.12
C MET A 56 19.07 -0.07 7.45
N SER A 57 18.40 0.74 6.63
CA SER A 57 16.97 1.01 6.79
C SER A 57 16.08 -0.20 6.52
N SER A 58 14.85 -0.18 7.04
CA SER A 58 13.84 -1.21 6.76
C SER A 58 13.58 -1.33 5.26
N GLY A 59 13.55 -0.21 4.55
CA GLY A 59 13.43 -0.15 3.10
C GLY A 59 14.55 -0.86 2.37
N ALA A 60 15.81 -0.56 2.70
CA ALA A 60 16.96 -1.19 2.07
C ALA A 60 17.07 -2.69 2.39
N VAL A 61 16.74 -3.10 3.63
CA VAL A 61 16.68 -4.53 4.00
C VAL A 61 15.60 -5.26 3.20
N ALA A 62 14.42 -4.67 3.08
CA ALA A 62 13.33 -5.24 2.30
C ALA A 62 13.68 -5.32 0.81
N LEU A 63 14.37 -4.32 0.26
CA LEU A 63 14.79 -4.31 -1.14
C LEU A 63 15.84 -5.38 -1.41
N CYS A 64 16.85 -5.54 -0.55
CA CYS A 64 17.80 -6.65 -0.64
C CYS A 64 17.09 -8.00 -0.66
N LYS A 65 16.16 -8.21 0.30
CA LYS A 65 15.38 -9.45 0.39
C LYS A 65 14.47 -9.67 -0.82
N HIS A 66 13.98 -8.60 -1.43
CA HIS A 66 13.14 -8.66 -2.63
C HIS A 66 13.88 -9.35 -3.78
N PHE A 67 15.16 -9.02 -3.96
CA PHE A 67 16.04 -9.67 -4.94
C PHE A 67 16.47 -11.08 -4.53
N GLU A 68 16.74 -11.34 -3.25
CA GLU A 68 17.12 -12.67 -2.76
C GLU A 68 16.02 -13.73 -2.93
N ARG A 69 14.74 -13.32 -2.90
CA ARG A 69 13.58 -14.22 -2.86
C ARG A 69 13.08 -14.70 -4.22
N GLY A 70 13.78 -14.45 -5.31
CA GLY A 70 13.31 -14.90 -6.64
C GLY A 70 12.29 -13.94 -7.30
N GLY A 71 11.52 -13.18 -6.51
CA GLY A 71 10.41 -12.35 -7.01
C GLY A 71 10.83 -11.14 -7.87
N ALA A 72 12.07 -10.69 -7.74
CA ALA A 72 12.71 -9.71 -8.63
C ALA A 72 13.98 -10.29 -9.26
N SER A 73 14.07 -11.61 -9.38
CA SER A 73 15.34 -12.25 -9.64
C SER A 73 15.89 -11.86 -10.99
N SER A 74 17.16 -11.48 -10.94
CA SER A 74 18.07 -11.53 -12.06
C SER A 74 18.35 -12.97 -12.47
N GLU A 75 17.29 -13.74 -12.72
CA GLU A 75 17.42 -15.08 -13.26
C GLU A 75 18.21 -14.95 -14.55
N HIS A 76 19.35 -15.62 -14.61
CA HIS A 76 20.28 -15.58 -15.74
C HIS A 76 21.00 -14.23 -15.95
N GLY A 77 21.23 -13.45 -14.88
CA GLY A 77 22.02 -12.21 -14.94
C GLY A 77 21.29 -11.03 -15.55
N ARG A 78 19.96 -11.08 -15.65
CA ARG A 78 19.15 -9.99 -16.20
C ARG A 78 18.79 -8.98 -15.12
N PRO A 79 18.88 -7.67 -15.37
CA PRO A 79 18.38 -6.69 -14.41
C PRO A 79 16.87 -6.85 -14.26
N HIS A 80 16.37 -6.65 -13.04
CA HIS A 80 14.94 -6.57 -12.81
C HIS A 80 14.36 -5.38 -13.60
N THR A 81 13.14 -5.52 -14.12
CA THR A 81 12.54 -4.57 -15.08
C THR A 81 12.21 -3.20 -14.47
N PHE A 82 12.12 -3.10 -13.14
CA PHE A 82 11.75 -1.87 -12.46
C PHE A 82 12.61 -1.54 -11.22
N TRP A 83 12.59 -2.40 -10.20
CA TRP A 83 13.47 -2.27 -9.04
C TRP A 83 14.95 -2.38 -9.39
N THR A 84 15.78 -1.61 -8.69
CA THR A 84 17.24 -1.65 -8.82
C THR A 84 17.85 -2.39 -7.63
N LEU A 85 18.77 -3.33 -7.88
CA LEU A 85 19.50 -4.03 -6.83
C LEU A 85 20.39 -3.04 -6.05
N PRO A 86 20.17 -2.83 -4.74
CA PRO A 86 21.00 -1.93 -3.95
C PRO A 86 22.39 -2.55 -3.72
N VAL A 87 23.45 -1.80 -4.04
CA VAL A 87 24.85 -2.23 -3.97
C VAL A 87 25.66 -1.31 -3.05
N GLY A 88 26.88 -1.73 -2.68
CA GLY A 88 27.78 -0.92 -1.84
C GLY A 88 27.55 -1.08 -0.33
N SER A 89 27.89 -0.03 0.43
CA SER A 89 27.79 0.01 1.89
C SER A 89 26.34 0.01 2.38
N ASN A 90 26.11 -0.23 3.68
CA ASN A 90 24.77 -0.19 4.26
C ASN A 90 24.11 1.19 4.12
N GLU A 91 24.91 2.25 4.19
CA GLU A 91 24.50 3.63 4.00
C GLU A 91 24.12 3.88 2.55
N GLY A 92 24.96 3.46 1.59
CA GLY A 92 24.68 3.61 0.17
C GLY A 92 23.41 2.86 -0.26
N LYS A 93 23.22 1.63 0.26
CA LYS A 93 21.98 0.88 0.05
C LYS A 93 20.75 1.60 0.62
N THR A 94 20.89 2.23 1.79
CA THR A 94 19.83 3.01 2.44
C THR A 94 19.45 4.24 1.62
N GLU A 95 20.45 4.98 1.13
CA GLU A 95 20.25 6.15 0.26
C GLU A 95 19.58 5.77 -1.06
N MET A 96 20.05 4.73 -1.75
CA MET A 96 19.43 4.21 -2.98
C MET A 96 17.96 3.79 -2.75
N ALA A 97 17.68 3.11 -1.64
CA ALA A 97 16.33 2.71 -1.30
C ALA A 97 15.44 3.94 -1.01
N SER A 98 15.96 4.98 -0.34
CA SER A 98 15.20 6.22 -0.09
C SER A 98 14.86 6.94 -1.39
N HIS A 99 15.80 7.06 -2.34
CA HIS A 99 15.51 7.62 -3.66
C HIS A 99 14.44 6.82 -4.41
N THR A 100 14.44 5.49 -4.26
CA THR A 100 13.39 4.63 -4.82
C THR A 100 12.03 4.93 -4.19
N LEU A 101 11.98 5.14 -2.87
CA LEU A 101 10.75 5.57 -2.17
C LEU A 101 10.27 6.94 -2.67
N ASP A 102 11.17 7.92 -2.80
CA ASP A 102 10.86 9.26 -3.30
C ASP A 102 10.17 9.21 -4.66
N LYS A 103 10.76 8.46 -5.59
CA LYS A 103 10.20 8.23 -6.91
C LYS A 103 8.81 7.58 -6.84
N MET A 104 8.68 6.52 -6.04
CA MET A 104 7.40 5.81 -5.88
C MET A 104 6.29 6.68 -5.28
N LEU A 105 6.60 7.55 -4.31
CA LEU A 105 5.63 8.47 -3.74
C LEU A 105 5.19 9.55 -4.74
N ALA A 106 6.11 10.02 -5.59
CA ALA A 106 5.81 11.01 -6.63
C ALA A 106 5.00 10.42 -7.79
N GLU A 107 5.28 9.17 -8.18
CA GLU A 107 4.66 8.50 -9.33
C GLU A 107 3.41 7.67 -8.95
N ALA A 108 2.98 7.69 -7.69
CA ALA A 108 1.85 6.88 -7.23
C ALA A 108 0.52 7.34 -7.87
N VAL A 109 -0.07 6.48 -8.70
CA VAL A 109 -1.40 6.68 -9.33
C VAL A 109 -2.51 5.87 -8.66
N TRP A 110 -2.11 4.93 -7.81
CA TRP A 110 -2.98 4.13 -6.99
C TRP A 110 -2.55 4.25 -5.54
N LYS A 111 -3.52 4.55 -4.67
CA LYS A 111 -3.32 4.66 -3.23
C LYS A 111 -4.55 4.07 -2.56
N ASN A 112 -4.37 3.15 -1.62
CA ASN A 112 -5.48 2.59 -0.85
C ASN A 112 -5.07 2.18 0.56
N VAL A 113 -5.98 2.36 1.51
CA VAL A 113 -5.93 1.84 2.88
C VAL A 113 -6.98 0.74 2.98
N MET A 114 -6.55 -0.48 3.27
CA MET A 114 -7.43 -1.65 3.18
C MET A 114 -7.08 -2.71 4.22
N LEU A 115 -8.08 -3.50 4.61
CA LEU A 115 -7.86 -4.76 5.31
C LEU A 115 -7.34 -5.80 4.30
N LEU A 116 -6.07 -6.19 4.43
CA LEU A 116 -5.49 -7.26 3.62
C LEU A 116 -6.10 -8.61 3.99
N HIS A 117 -6.31 -8.82 5.28
CA HIS A 117 -7.03 -9.93 5.88
C HIS A 117 -7.56 -9.48 7.26
N PRO A 118 -8.40 -10.27 7.96
CA PRO A 118 -8.96 -9.86 9.24
C PRO A 118 -7.85 -9.40 10.20
N GLY A 119 -8.03 -8.20 10.77
CA GLY A 119 -7.13 -7.58 11.74
C GLY A 119 -5.84 -6.97 11.19
N ILE A 120 -5.57 -7.01 9.87
CA ILE A 120 -4.37 -6.36 9.29
C ILE A 120 -4.77 -5.31 8.26
N ALA A 121 -4.71 -4.06 8.71
CA ALA A 121 -4.80 -2.89 7.86
C ALA A 121 -3.45 -2.58 7.20
N VAL A 122 -3.51 -2.20 5.93
CA VAL A 122 -2.34 -1.82 5.14
C VAL A 122 -2.60 -0.54 4.38
N TYR A 123 -1.56 0.25 4.18
CA TYR A 123 -1.52 1.30 3.17
C TYR A 123 -0.68 0.82 2.00
N GLU A 124 -1.23 0.91 0.79
CA GLU A 124 -0.58 0.47 -0.44
C GLU A 124 -0.58 1.60 -1.46
N ILE A 125 0.59 1.83 -2.04
CA ILE A 125 0.75 2.70 -3.21
C ILE A 125 1.23 1.88 -4.40
N ARG A 126 0.79 2.23 -5.61
CA ARG A 126 1.34 1.69 -6.86
C ARG A 126 1.52 2.79 -7.91
N ASN A 127 2.54 2.61 -8.73
CA ASN A 127 2.77 3.42 -9.92
C ASN A 127 1.93 2.90 -11.11
N PRO A 128 1.95 3.58 -12.28
CA PRO A 128 1.16 3.17 -13.45
C PRO A 128 1.47 1.76 -13.96
N LEU A 129 2.72 1.32 -13.79
CA LEU A 129 3.21 0.01 -14.19
C LEU A 129 2.81 -1.09 -13.18
N GLY A 130 2.05 -0.76 -12.14
CA GLY A 130 1.56 -1.73 -11.16
C GLY A 130 2.56 -2.11 -10.07
N TYR A 131 3.82 -1.66 -10.13
CA TYR A 131 4.78 -1.81 -9.03
C TYR A 131 4.36 -0.97 -7.83
N GLY A 132 4.66 -1.44 -6.63
CA GLY A 132 4.16 -0.79 -5.43
C GLY A 132 4.99 -0.95 -4.18
N MET A 133 4.51 -0.29 -3.14
CA MET A 133 5.06 -0.34 -1.79
C MET A 133 3.92 -0.47 -0.79
N ARG A 134 4.17 -1.19 0.30
CA ARG A 134 3.18 -1.47 1.34
C ARG A 134 3.69 -1.17 2.73
N TRP A 135 2.81 -0.57 3.54
CA TRP A 135 2.97 -0.41 4.97
C TRP A 135 1.84 -1.16 5.69
N THR A 136 2.13 -1.77 6.83
CA THR A 136 1.09 -2.16 7.80
C THR A 136 0.78 -0.97 8.68
N LEU A 137 -0.49 -0.81 9.00
CA LEU A 137 -1.00 0.18 9.95
C LEU A 137 -1.46 -0.55 11.21
N GLU A 138 -0.94 -0.14 12.37
CA GLU A 138 -1.57 -0.50 13.64
C GLU A 138 -2.70 0.50 13.88
N LEU A 139 -3.90 -0.03 14.10
CA LEU A 139 -5.11 0.75 14.31
C LEU A 139 -5.57 0.63 15.76
N ARG A 140 -6.07 1.74 16.30
CA ARG A 140 -6.83 1.79 17.53
C ARG A 140 -8.26 2.18 17.20
N GLU A 141 -9.22 1.43 17.72
CA GLU A 141 -10.63 1.81 17.65
C GLU A 141 -10.84 3.07 18.50
N VAL A 142 -11.50 4.07 17.91
CA VAL A 142 -11.91 5.28 18.62
C VAL A 142 -13.41 5.20 18.79
N GLU A 143 -13.88 5.16 20.03
CA GLU A 143 -15.31 5.23 20.31
C GLU A 143 -15.84 6.57 19.80
N GLY A 144 -16.76 6.52 18.84
CA GLY A 144 -17.56 7.69 18.50
C GLY A 144 -18.61 7.92 19.59
N GLU A 145 -18.96 9.18 19.84
CA GLU A 145 -20.18 9.53 20.57
C GLU A 145 -21.40 9.11 19.72
N GLY A 146 -21.75 7.82 19.78
CA GLY A 146 -22.87 7.25 19.02
C GLY A 146 -23.52 6.15 19.83
N ASN A 147 -24.77 6.36 20.23
CA ASN A 147 -25.59 5.48 21.07
C ASN A 147 -25.38 4.00 20.75
N SER A 148 -24.81 3.28 21.73
CA SER A 148 -24.89 1.83 21.85
C SER A 148 -26.34 1.42 22.11
N GLU A 149 -27.14 1.27 21.06
CA GLU A 149 -28.27 0.35 21.08
C GLU A 149 -28.13 -0.63 19.92
N ASP A 150 -28.30 -1.91 20.28
CA ASP A 150 -28.35 -3.11 19.44
C ASP A 150 -27.03 -3.73 18.96
N VAL A 151 -26.40 -4.50 19.86
CA VAL A 151 -25.58 -5.66 19.46
C VAL A 151 -25.97 -6.89 20.28
N GLN A 152 -26.95 -7.64 19.79
CA GLN A 152 -27.10 -9.06 20.16
C GLN A 152 -26.30 -9.91 19.17
N ALA A 153 -25.24 -10.51 19.70
CA ALA A 153 -24.25 -11.31 18.99
C ALA A 153 -24.80 -12.55 18.27
N ARG A 154 -24.33 -12.76 17.04
CA ARG A 154 -24.08 -14.09 16.47
C ARG A 154 -22.73 -14.09 15.76
N GLN A 155 -21.82 -14.92 16.26
CA GLN A 155 -20.49 -15.17 15.73
C GLN A 155 -20.58 -15.84 14.36
N ASP A 156 -20.30 -15.06 13.31
CA ASP A 156 -19.85 -15.57 12.03
C ASP A 156 -18.58 -14.80 11.66
N ARG A 157 -17.49 -15.49 11.28
CA ARG A 157 -16.22 -14.88 10.81
C ARG A 157 -16.38 -13.92 9.62
N LYS A 158 -17.55 -13.94 8.97
CA LYS A 158 -17.94 -13.02 7.88
C LYS A 158 -18.55 -11.71 8.41
N GLY A 159 -19.09 -11.72 9.63
CA GLY A 159 -19.63 -10.56 10.34
C GLY A 159 -18.52 -9.64 10.88
N GLU A 160 -17.45 -10.21 11.46
CA GLU A 160 -16.32 -9.44 12.02
C GLU A 160 -15.64 -8.53 10.98
N VAL A 161 -15.52 -9.00 9.73
CA VAL A 161 -14.93 -8.16 8.66
C VAL A 161 -15.86 -7.00 8.33
N LYS A 162 -17.18 -7.21 8.27
CA LYS A 162 -18.13 -6.13 8.02
C LYS A 162 -18.13 -5.12 9.16
N ASP A 163 -18.10 -5.59 10.40
CA ASP A 163 -18.06 -4.76 11.61
C ASP A 163 -16.82 -3.84 11.62
N ASN A 164 -15.65 -4.39 11.30
CA ASN A 164 -14.41 -3.61 11.24
C ASN A 164 -14.38 -2.52 10.15
N LEU A 165 -15.19 -2.62 9.09
CA LEU A 165 -15.26 -1.59 8.05
C LEU A 165 -16.11 -0.38 8.45
N VAL A 166 -16.95 -0.51 9.49
CA VAL A 166 -17.93 0.53 9.90
C VAL A 166 -17.43 1.33 11.11
N LYS A 167 -16.41 0.83 11.81
CA LYS A 167 -15.80 1.46 12.99
C LYS A 167 -14.94 2.68 12.63
N SER A 168 -14.83 3.59 13.60
CA SER A 168 -13.88 4.69 13.58
C SER A 168 -12.51 4.21 14.06
N TRP A 169 -11.47 4.47 13.27
CA TRP A 169 -10.11 4.02 13.57
C TRP A 169 -9.14 5.18 13.56
N GLU A 170 -8.14 5.08 14.42
CA GLU A 170 -6.97 5.94 14.43
C GLU A 170 -5.72 5.12 14.14
N ILE A 171 -4.85 5.65 13.29
CA ILE A 171 -3.58 5.01 12.96
C ILE A 171 -2.55 5.38 14.04
N THR A 172 -2.12 4.40 14.83
CA THR A 172 -1.17 4.62 15.93
C THR A 172 0.27 4.31 15.53
N LYS A 173 0.47 3.49 14.51
CA LYS A 173 1.81 3.12 14.04
C LYS A 173 1.82 2.72 12.58
N THR A 174 2.94 3.01 11.94
CA THR A 174 3.19 2.70 10.53
C THR A 174 4.46 1.89 10.41
N ILE A 175 4.40 0.75 9.70
CA ILE A 175 5.54 -0.16 9.55
C ILE A 175 5.70 -0.49 8.07
N PHE A 176 6.85 -0.18 7.48
CA PHE A 176 7.14 -0.60 6.11
C PHE A 176 7.23 -2.12 6.02
N ARG A 177 6.52 -2.72 5.05
CA ARG A 177 6.46 -4.17 4.87
C ARG A 177 7.22 -4.66 3.67
N GLY A 178 7.23 -3.90 2.58
CA GLY A 178 8.02 -4.27 1.41
C GLY A 178 7.48 -3.73 0.10
N PHE A 179 8.10 -4.25 -0.96
CA PHE A 179 7.86 -3.94 -2.35
C PHE A 179 6.83 -4.90 -2.93
N LEU A 180 6.11 -4.44 -3.94
CA LEU A 180 5.03 -5.18 -4.59
C LEU A 180 5.31 -5.26 -6.09
N GLU A 181 5.21 -6.47 -6.61
CA GLU A 181 5.15 -6.71 -8.05
C GLU A 181 3.77 -6.37 -8.62
N PRO A 182 3.68 -6.19 -9.95
CA PRO A 182 2.42 -6.29 -10.66
C PRO A 182 1.60 -7.50 -10.21
N ILE A 183 0.28 -7.35 -10.22
CA ILE A 183 -0.62 -8.41 -9.77
C ILE A 183 -0.67 -9.44 -10.90
N ALA A 184 -0.09 -10.61 -10.63
CA ALA A 184 0.00 -11.69 -11.60
C ALA A 184 -1.36 -12.04 -12.20
N GLY A 185 -1.40 -12.18 -13.53
CA GLY A 185 -2.62 -12.49 -14.27
C GLY A 185 -3.47 -11.26 -14.61
N MET A 186 -3.11 -10.08 -14.10
CA MET A 186 -3.75 -8.80 -14.41
C MET A 186 -2.86 -7.88 -15.26
N ASP A 187 -1.78 -8.43 -15.82
CA ASP A 187 -0.79 -7.68 -16.60
C ASP A 187 -1.43 -7.01 -17.83
N HIS A 188 -2.45 -7.65 -18.41
CA HIS A 188 -3.24 -7.10 -19.52
C HIS A 188 -3.97 -5.79 -19.16
N GLU A 189 -4.26 -5.53 -17.89
CA GLU A 189 -4.90 -4.29 -17.42
C GLU A 189 -3.89 -3.16 -17.13
N LEU A 190 -2.59 -3.43 -17.23
CA LEU A 190 -1.53 -2.42 -17.10
C LEU A 190 -1.20 -1.75 -18.44
N ALA A 191 -1.47 -2.42 -19.56
CA ALA A 191 -1.38 -1.83 -20.87
C ALA A 191 -2.49 -0.77 -21.03
N ALA A 192 -2.13 0.51 -20.91
CA ALA A 192 -3.01 1.61 -21.30
C ALA A 192 -2.47 2.24 -22.60
N GLU A 193 -3.31 2.15 -23.64
CA GLU A 193 -3.36 2.92 -24.90
C GLU A 193 -2.07 3.63 -25.36
N ASP A 194 -1.12 2.87 -25.91
CA ASP A 194 -0.23 3.40 -26.94
C ASP A 194 -0.89 3.07 -28.29
N GLY A 195 -1.93 3.84 -28.62
CA GLY A 195 -2.88 3.51 -29.68
C GLY A 195 -3.69 4.70 -30.17
N GLY A 196 -3.03 5.85 -30.34
CA GLY A 196 -3.56 7.04 -31.00
C GLY A 196 -2.65 7.46 -32.14
N GLU A 197 -2.68 6.65 -33.19
CA GLU A 197 -2.19 6.83 -34.55
C GLU A 197 -1.83 8.29 -34.94
N ALA A 198 -0.51 8.54 -35.04
CA ALA A 198 0.00 9.52 -35.99
C ALA A 198 -0.07 8.88 -37.39
N ALA A 199 -1.08 9.20 -38.18
CA ALA A 199 -1.09 8.93 -39.62
C ALA A 199 -1.92 9.96 -40.39
N ALA A 200 -1.20 10.65 -41.28
CA ALA A 200 -1.61 11.43 -42.45
C ALA A 200 -2.44 12.71 -42.23
#